data_AF-A0A136M7F6-F1
#
_entry.id   AF-A0A136M7F6-F1
#
_cell.length_a   1.000
_cell.length_b   1.000
_cell.length_c   1.000
_cell.angle_alpha   90.00
_cell.angle_beta   90.00
_cell.angle_gamma   90.00
#
_symmetry.space_group_name_H-M   'P 1'
#
loop_
_entity.id
_entity.type
_entity.pdbx_description
1 polymer ?
#
loop_
_entity_poly.entity_id
_entity_poly.type
_entity_poly.pdbx_seq_one_letter_code
_entity_poly.pdbx_strand_id
1 'polypeptide(L)'
;MFEVIQSLNIQVDMADGEAMRKFGEKVGMQMAPLCPAIFTKLMEETESDTASPAYETINGVIKSIEEKEFLFVTLKDETNKEVRLVWLRHVEGADDFLNDYKKLIGKKVSVTYQNLELFNAKAKGYFGYKELLTIQVM
;
A
#
# COMPACT_ATOMS: atom_id res chain seq x y z
N MET A 1 18.31 21.57 -12.18
CA MET A 1 18.71 20.27 -11.59
C MET A 1 20.02 19.75 -12.20
N PHE A 2 20.19 19.77 -13.53
CA PHE A 2 21.46 19.41 -14.19
C PHE A 2 22.65 20.35 -13.88
N GLU A 3 22.40 21.63 -13.61
CA GLU A 3 23.47 22.62 -13.37
C GLU A 3 24.20 22.45 -12.04
N VAL A 4 23.53 21.91 -11.01
CA VAL A 4 24.13 21.70 -9.68
C VAL A 4 25.18 20.58 -9.74
N ILE A 5 24.93 19.55 -10.55
CA ILE A 5 25.80 18.36 -10.69
C ILE A 5 27.14 18.75 -11.34
N GLN A 6 27.12 19.67 -12.33
CA GLN A 6 28.34 20.12 -13.01
C GLN A 6 29.21 21.03 -12.15
N SER A 7 28.61 21.84 -11.26
CA SER A 7 29.37 22.77 -10.40
C SER A 7 30.24 22.07 -9.33
N LEU A 8 29.95 20.80 -9.01
CA LEU A 8 30.61 20.04 -7.94
C LEU A 8 31.68 19.05 -8.44
N ASN A 9 31.92 19.00 -9.76
CA ASN A 9 32.93 18.13 -10.40
C ASN A 9 32.86 16.65 -9.97
N ILE A 10 31.64 16.13 -9.77
CA ILE A 10 31.44 14.75 -9.31
C ILE A 10 31.24 13.86 -10.54
N GLN A 11 32.27 13.08 -10.87
CA GLN A 11 32.16 11.99 -11.84
C GLN A 11 31.46 10.81 -11.15
N VAL A 12 30.15 10.68 -11.38
CA VAL A 12 29.38 9.52 -10.93
C VAL A 12 29.07 8.67 -12.15
N ASP A 13 29.54 7.43 -12.13
CA ASP A 13 29.06 6.42 -13.08
C ASP A 13 27.64 6.02 -12.65
N MET A 14 26.66 6.43 -13.46
CA MET A 14 25.23 6.22 -13.20
C MET A 14 24.83 4.75 -13.31
N ALA A 15 25.70 3.87 -13.84
CA ALA A 15 25.46 2.44 -13.95
C ALA A 15 25.90 1.65 -12.71
N ASP A 16 26.67 2.26 -11.79
CA ASP A 16 27.11 1.64 -10.55
C ASP A 16 26.20 2.05 -9.39
N GLY A 17 25.37 1.09 -8.95
CA GLY A 17 24.42 1.30 -7.85
C GLY A 17 25.08 1.67 -6.53
N GLU A 18 26.31 1.23 -6.26
CA GLU A 18 27.02 1.58 -5.03
C GLU A 18 27.59 3.01 -5.11
N ALA A 19 28.11 3.40 -6.28
CA ALA A 19 28.57 4.76 -6.53
C ALA A 19 27.41 5.78 -6.43
N MET A 20 26.25 5.44 -6.98
CA MET A 20 25.03 6.25 -6.90
C MET A 20 24.51 6.38 -5.47
N ARG A 21 24.60 5.33 -4.65
CA ARG A 21 24.20 5.37 -3.24
C ARG A 21 25.08 6.32 -2.43
N LYS A 22 26.41 6.19 -2.55
CA LYS A 22 27.37 7.09 -1.88
C LYS A 22 27.22 8.55 -2.35
N PHE A 23 26.91 8.75 -3.63
CA PHE A 23 26.60 10.07 -4.16
C PHE A 23 25.35 10.67 -3.52
N GLY A 24 24.25 9.92 -3.48
CA GLY A 24 22.99 10.34 -2.85
C GLY A 24 23.17 10.66 -1.36
N GLU A 25 23.93 9.84 -0.63
CA GLU A 25 24.28 10.09 0.77
C GLU A 25 25.03 11.43 0.93
N LYS A 26 26.06 11.67 0.12
CA LYS A 26 26.85 12.90 0.17
C LYS A 26 26.03 14.15 -0.16
N VAL A 27 25.18 14.07 -1.19
CA VAL A 27 24.27 15.17 -1.55
C VAL A 27 23.27 15.42 -0.42
N GLY A 28 22.65 14.38 0.13
CA GLY A 28 21.72 14.49 1.26
C GLY A 28 22.35 15.16 2.48
N MET A 29 23.58 14.77 2.85
CA MET A 29 24.34 15.38 3.96
C MET A 29 24.67 16.85 3.72
N GLN A 30 24.94 17.25 2.47
CA GLN A 30 25.21 18.65 2.14
C GLN A 30 23.94 19.51 2.09
N MET A 31 22.78 18.90 1.84
CA MET A 31 21.48 19.58 1.82
C MET A 31 20.84 19.70 3.21
N ALA A 32 21.20 18.82 4.15
CA ALA A 32 20.69 18.81 5.53
C ALA A 32 20.78 20.17 6.27
N PRO A 33 21.88 20.94 6.17
CA PRO A 33 22.00 22.23 6.85
C PRO A 33 21.16 23.35 6.23
N LEU A 34 20.69 23.19 4.97
CA LEU A 34 19.99 24.25 4.25
C LEU A 34 18.55 24.43 4.73
N CYS A 35 17.89 23.34 5.14
CA CYS A 35 16.52 23.37 5.67
C CYS A 35 16.43 22.51 6.95
N PRO A 36 17.00 22.96 8.09
CA PRO A 36 17.03 22.17 9.32
C PRO A 36 15.63 21.74 9.77
N ALA A 37 14.63 22.63 9.66
CA ALA A 37 13.25 22.33 10.05
C ALA A 37 12.61 21.19 9.24
N ILE A 38 12.96 21.03 7.96
CA ILE A 38 12.45 19.93 7.12
C ILE A 38 13.13 18.62 7.51
N PHE A 39 14.43 18.64 7.78
CA PHE A 39 15.17 17.45 8.21
C PHE A 39 14.81 17.02 9.64
N THR A 40 14.60 17.96 10.56
CA THR A 40 14.08 17.65 11.91
C THR A 40 12.70 17.01 11.82
N LYS A 41 11.81 17.51 10.96
CA LYS A 41 10.50 16.91 10.74
C LYS A 41 10.58 15.50 10.13
N LEU A 42 11.48 15.28 9.17
CA LEU A 42 11.77 13.95 8.61
C LEU A 42 12.33 12.98 9.67
N MET A 43 13.09 13.48 10.65
CA MET A 43 13.62 12.68 11.75
C MET A 43 12.55 12.39 12.81
N GLU A 44 11.67 13.34 13.13
CA GLU A 44 10.52 13.15 14.02
C GLU A 44 9.49 12.15 13.45
N GLU A 45 9.37 12.09 12.12
CA GLU A 45 8.58 11.07 11.40
C GLU A 45 9.18 9.64 11.49
N THR A 46 10.37 9.45 12.06
CA THR A 46 10.91 8.08 12.31
C THR A 46 10.54 7.49 13.67
N GLU A 47 10.05 8.30 14.62
CA GLU A 47 9.57 7.83 15.94
C GLU A 47 8.04 7.75 16.04
N SER A 48 7.32 8.33 15.08
CA SER A 48 5.90 8.05 14.88
C SER A 48 5.82 7.03 13.75
N ASP A 49 5.13 5.90 13.96
CA ASP A 49 4.78 4.94 12.92
C ASP A 49 4.24 5.68 11.66
N THR A 50 5.13 6.05 10.74
CA THR A 50 4.76 6.26 9.36
C THR A 50 4.50 4.87 8.81
N ALA A 51 3.32 4.37 9.13
CA ALA A 51 2.73 3.24 8.44
C ALA A 51 2.66 3.64 6.96
N SER A 52 3.72 3.32 6.21
CA SER A 52 3.49 2.84 4.86
C SER A 52 2.33 1.87 4.96
N PRO A 53 1.20 2.08 4.25
CA PRO A 53 0.09 1.14 4.30
C PRO A 53 0.67 -0.25 4.09
N ALA A 54 0.63 -1.06 5.15
CA ALA A 54 1.15 -2.41 5.10
C ALA A 54 0.21 -3.19 4.20
N TYR A 55 0.56 -3.24 2.92
CA TYR A 55 -0.16 -4.01 1.93
C TYR A 55 0.16 -5.48 2.18
N GLU A 56 -0.87 -6.26 2.44
CA GLU A 56 -0.77 -7.70 2.62
C GLU A 56 -1.41 -8.38 1.41
N THR A 57 -0.73 -9.38 0.86
CA THR A 57 -1.27 -10.20 -0.23
C THR A 57 -1.64 -11.57 0.32
N ILE A 58 -2.85 -12.02 0.03
CA ILE A 58 -3.34 -13.35 0.41
C ILE A 58 -3.93 -14.09 -0.79
N ASN A 59 -3.66 -15.38 -0.82
CA ASN A 59 -4.22 -16.30 -1.82
C ASN A 59 -5.33 -17.12 -1.18
N GLY A 60 -6.41 -17.33 -1.91
CA GLY A 60 -7.51 -18.14 -1.41
C GLY A 60 -8.65 -18.29 -2.40
N VAL A 61 -9.77 -18.83 -1.92
CA VAL A 61 -11.00 -18.98 -2.69
C VAL A 61 -12.06 -18.04 -2.12
N ILE A 62 -12.75 -17.29 -2.98
CA ILE A 62 -13.85 -16.43 -2.54
C ILE A 62 -15.02 -17.33 -2.12
N LYS A 63 -15.31 -17.34 -0.83
CA LYS A 63 -16.37 -18.17 -0.24
C LYS A 63 -17.74 -17.52 -0.40
N SER A 64 -17.82 -16.21 -0.16
CA SER A 64 -19.08 -15.47 -0.21
C SER A 64 -18.83 -13.98 -0.43
N ILE A 65 -19.86 -13.31 -0.94
CA ILE A 65 -19.92 -11.85 -1.05
C ILE A 65 -21.23 -11.40 -0.39
N GLU A 66 -21.13 -10.57 0.64
CA GLU A 66 -22.29 -9.98 1.32
C GLU A 66 -22.55 -8.56 0.79
N GLU A 67 -23.79 -8.30 0.40
CA GLU A 67 -24.28 -6.97 0.03
C GLU A 67 -24.86 -6.27 1.28
N LYS A 68 -24.22 -5.17 1.71
CA LYS A 68 -24.76 -4.26 2.74
C LYS A 68 -24.76 -2.84 2.17
N GLU A 69 -24.20 -1.86 2.89
CA GLU A 69 -23.89 -0.53 2.34
C GLU A 69 -22.71 -0.59 1.37
N PHE A 70 -21.79 -1.53 1.60
CA PHE A 70 -20.67 -1.86 0.71
C PHE A 70 -20.63 -3.38 0.51
N LEU A 71 -19.86 -3.83 -0.48
CA LEU A 71 -19.61 -5.26 -0.67
C LEU A 71 -18.58 -5.74 0.33
N PHE A 72 -18.86 -6.87 0.98
CA PHE A 72 -17.90 -7.57 1.82
C PHE A 72 -17.56 -8.92 1.21
N VAL A 73 -16.30 -9.10 0.84
CA VAL A 73 -15.78 -10.33 0.22
C VAL A 73 -15.14 -11.18 1.30
N THR A 74 -15.60 -12.42 1.46
CA THR A 74 -14.98 -13.39 2.37
C THR A 74 -14.10 -14.33 1.58
N LEU A 75 -12.79 -14.24 1.80
CA LEU A 75 -11.81 -15.14 1.24
C LEU A 75 -11.49 -16.24 2.25
N LYS A 76 -11.42 -17.49 1.78
CA LYS A 76 -10.89 -18.61 2.54
C LYS A 76 -9.49 -18.94 2.04
N ASP A 77 -8.49 -18.78 2.92
CA ASP A 77 -7.09 -19.05 2.56
C ASP A 77 -6.76 -20.55 2.57
N GLU A 78 -5.54 -20.89 2.15
CA GLU A 78 -5.05 -22.27 2.09
C GLU A 78 -4.92 -22.92 3.49
N THR A 79 -4.88 -22.11 4.56
CA THR A 79 -4.87 -22.57 5.95
C THR A 79 -6.28 -22.77 6.53
N ASN A 80 -7.32 -22.70 5.70
CA ASN A 80 -8.74 -22.69 6.08
C ASN A 80 -9.20 -21.49 6.92
N LYS A 81 -8.38 -20.44 7.07
CA LYS A 81 -8.77 -19.22 7.77
C LYS A 81 -9.57 -18.31 6.84
N GLU A 82 -10.61 -17.71 7.41
CA GLU A 82 -11.48 -16.78 6.68
C GLU A 82 -11.05 -15.34 6.93
N VAL A 83 -10.87 -14.59 5.85
CA VAL A 83 -10.53 -13.17 5.86
C VAL A 83 -11.66 -12.41 5.20
N ARG A 84 -12.29 -11.52 5.97
CA ARG A 84 -13.33 -10.62 5.48
C ARG A 84 -12.70 -9.30 5.03
N LEU A 85 -12.93 -8.95 3.77
CA LEU A 85 -12.43 -7.77 3.10
C LEU A 85 -13.62 -6.87 2.74
N VAL A 86 -13.44 -5.56 2.82
CA VAL A 86 -14.42 -4.57 2.37
C VAL A 86 -13.98 -3.98 1.04
N TRP A 87 -14.90 -3.94 0.09
CA TRP A 87 -14.67 -3.33 -1.22
C TRP A 87 -15.24 -1.91 -1.20
N LEU A 88 -14.37 -0.94 -0.92
CA LEU A 88 -14.76 0.47 -0.72
C LEU A 88 -14.55 1.33 -1.95
N ARG A 89 -13.39 1.17 -2.59
CA ARG A 89 -12.96 1.96 -3.74
C ARG A 89 -12.86 1.07 -4.98
N HIS A 90 -12.48 1.68 -6.10
CA HIS A 90 -12.13 0.90 -7.29
C HIS A 90 -11.04 -0.11 -6.95
N VAL A 91 -11.26 -1.36 -7.34
CA VAL A 91 -10.34 -2.48 -7.11
C VAL A 91 -9.73 -2.87 -8.45
N GLU A 92 -8.41 -2.83 -8.52
CA GLU A 92 -7.68 -3.21 -9.73
C GLU A 92 -7.93 -4.69 -10.06
N GLY A 93 -8.24 -5.00 -11.31
CA GLY A 93 -8.55 -6.37 -11.77
C GLY A 93 -9.99 -6.81 -11.53
N ALA A 94 -10.84 -5.93 -10.99
CA ALA A 94 -12.24 -6.21 -10.76
C ALA A 94 -13.18 -5.76 -11.89
N ASP A 95 -12.67 -5.08 -12.91
CA ASP A 95 -13.46 -4.47 -14.00
C ASP A 95 -14.41 -5.46 -14.68
N ASP A 96 -13.92 -6.67 -14.96
CA ASP A 96 -14.70 -7.74 -15.59
C ASP A 96 -15.85 -8.27 -14.71
N PHE A 97 -15.81 -7.96 -13.42
CA PHE A 97 -16.73 -8.44 -12.41
C PHE A 97 -17.62 -7.33 -11.84
N LEU A 98 -17.46 -6.08 -12.26
CA LEU A 98 -18.29 -4.96 -11.76
C LEU A 98 -19.79 -5.17 -12.06
N ASN A 99 -20.11 -5.71 -13.24
CA ASN A 99 -21.49 -5.99 -13.64
C ASN A 99 -22.10 -7.23 -12.97
N ASP A 100 -21.25 -8.17 -12.54
CA ASP A 100 -21.68 -9.41 -11.90
C ASP A 100 -20.59 -9.97 -10.98
N TYR A 101 -20.43 -9.33 -9.82
CA TYR A 101 -19.40 -9.68 -8.84
C TYR A 101 -19.63 -11.07 -8.24
N LYS A 102 -20.84 -11.63 -8.33
CA LYS A 102 -21.16 -12.97 -7.82
C LYS A 102 -20.39 -14.07 -8.57
N LYS A 103 -19.97 -13.81 -9.81
CA LYS A 103 -19.07 -14.71 -10.58
C LYS A 103 -17.72 -14.94 -9.92
N LEU A 104 -17.31 -14.09 -8.99
CA LEU A 104 -16.08 -14.28 -8.23
C LEU A 104 -16.21 -15.41 -7.19
N ILE A 105 -17.43 -15.75 -6.76
CA ILE A 105 -17.66 -16.81 -5.77
C ILE A 105 -17.18 -18.16 -6.32
N GLY A 106 -16.37 -18.86 -5.53
CA GLY A 106 -15.75 -20.13 -5.88
C GLY A 106 -14.46 -20.01 -6.70
N LYS A 107 -14.08 -18.82 -7.15
CA LYS A 107 -12.81 -18.62 -7.87
C LYS A 107 -11.62 -18.56 -6.93
N LYS A 108 -10.49 -19.13 -7.36
CA LYS A 108 -9.20 -18.93 -6.71
C LYS A 108 -8.66 -17.55 -7.10
N VAL A 109 -8.28 -16.75 -6.12
CA VAL A 109 -7.84 -15.37 -6.32
C VAL A 109 -6.63 -15.04 -5.46
N SER A 110 -5.79 -14.15 -5.96
CA SER A 110 -4.78 -13.41 -5.20
C SER A 110 -5.35 -12.01 -4.95
N VAL A 111 -5.39 -11.58 -3.70
CA VAL A 111 -5.89 -10.25 -3.34
C VAL A 111 -4.87 -9.50 -2.51
N THR A 112 -4.68 -8.22 -2.80
CA THR A 112 -3.94 -7.31 -1.95
C THR A 112 -4.91 -6.44 -1.16
N TYR A 113 -4.67 -6.30 0.13
CA TYR A 113 -5.46 -5.46 1.02
C TYR A 113 -4.58 -4.59 1.91
N GLN A 114 -5.18 -3.53 2.45
CA GLN A 114 -4.60 -2.75 3.53
C GLN A 114 -5.52 -2.75 4.75
N ASN A 115 -4.93 -2.66 5.94
CA ASN A 115 -5.69 -2.40 7.16
C ASN A 115 -6.03 -0.90 7.19
N LEU A 116 -7.28 -0.58 7.52
CA LEU A 116 -7.73 0.79 7.73
C LEU A 116 -8.74 0.86 8.87
N GLU A 117 -8.89 2.05 9.45
CA GLU A 117 -9.90 2.29 10.48
C GLU A 117 -11.06 3.12 9.91
N LEU A 118 -12.28 2.64 10.08
CA LEU A 118 -13.50 3.38 9.71
C LEU A 118 -14.31 3.71 10.94
N PHE A 119 -14.86 4.93 10.95
CA PHE A 119 -15.84 5.32 11.95
C PHE A 119 -17.19 4.65 11.66
N ASN A 120 -17.66 3.83 12.59
CA ASN A 120 -18.97 3.21 12.53
C ASN A 120 -19.99 4.04 13.33
N ALA A 121 -20.93 4.68 12.63
CA ALA A 121 -21.92 5.56 13.25
C ALA A 121 -22.85 4.85 14.24
N LYS A 122 -23.14 3.55 14.04
CA LYS A 122 -24.01 2.77 14.95
C LYS A 122 -23.31 2.47 16.27
N ALA A 123 -22.02 2.16 16.21
CA ALA A 123 -21.20 1.84 17.38
C ALA A 123 -20.51 3.06 18.00
N LYS A 124 -20.58 4.23 17.34
CA LYS A 124 -19.95 5.50 17.78
C LYS A 124 -18.45 5.35 18.06
N GLY A 125 -17.72 4.67 17.18
CA GLY A 125 -16.29 4.43 17.34
C GLY A 125 -15.60 3.99 16.05
N TYR A 126 -14.28 3.92 16.10
CA TYR A 126 -13.44 3.43 15.00
C TYR A 126 -13.25 1.92 15.10
N PHE A 127 -13.33 1.24 13.96
CA PHE A 127 -13.15 -0.20 13.85
C PHE A 127 -12.18 -0.51 12.71
N GLY A 128 -11.33 -1.51 12.92
CA GLY A 128 -10.41 -2.01 11.90
C GLY A 128 -11.16 -2.80 10.81
N TYR A 129 -10.91 -2.44 9.57
CA TYR A 129 -11.36 -3.13 8.37
C TYR A 129 -10.17 -3.44 7.47
N LYS A 130 -10.31 -4.49 6.66
CA LYS A 130 -9.36 -4.82 5.61
C LYS A 130 -9.93 -4.37 4.28
N GLU A 131 -9.38 -3.33 3.69
CA GLU A 131 -9.81 -2.81 2.40
C GLU A 131 -9.17 -3.60 1.27
N LEU A 132 -10.01 -4.10 0.37
CA LEU A 132 -9.57 -4.73 -0.87
C LEU A 132 -9.05 -3.66 -1.85
N LEU A 133 -7.84 -3.87 -2.38
CA LEU A 133 -7.19 -2.96 -3.34
C LEU A 133 -7.06 -3.58 -4.72
N THR A 134 -6.64 -4.85 -4.78
CA THR A 134 -6.45 -5.57 -6.03
C THR A 134 -7.07 -6.97 -5.94
N ILE A 135 -7.54 -7.46 -7.08
CA ILE A 135 -8.01 -8.84 -7.22
C ILE A 135 -7.49 -9.42 -8.54
N GLN A 136 -6.80 -10.54 -8.44
CA GLN A 136 -6.33 -11.30 -9.58
C GLN A 136 -6.91 -12.71 -9.52
N VAL A 137 -7.70 -13.07 -10.52
CA VAL A 137 -8.22 -14.45 -10.68
C VAL A 137 -7.09 -15.34 -11.21
N MET A 138 -6.90 -16.49 -10.56
CA MET A 138 -5.91 -17.52 -10.94
C MET A 138 -6.51 -18.62 -11.82
#